data_AF-A0A9P0GFJ6-F1
#
_entry.id   AF-A0A9P0GFJ6-F1
#
_cell.length_a   1.000
_cell.length_b   1.000
_cell.length_c   1.000
_cell.angle_alpha   90.00
_cell.angle_beta   90.00
_cell.angle_gamma   90.00
#
_symmetry.space_group_name_H-M   'P 1'
#
loop_
_entity.id
_entity.type
_entity.pdbx_description
1 polymer ?
#
loop_
_entity_poly.entity_id
_entity_poly.type
_entity_poly.pdbx_seq_one_letter_code
_entity_poly.pdbx_strand_id
1 'polypeptide(L)'
;MMAVEEKKSYCTQSQKETLINLMREKENEPILSGKFSATFTFKDARSKRQNIASILNSAPGASKDWKLWKKKWQDLRFKAKKKKSDQVKHARGTGGGPPLDTKYDTTNELILSTIAPTAITGYMNVNETPIDFQFASIDEKDEPTDMNEEYVQGEANEIVLDDHIYSKENIVP
;
A
#
# COMPACT_ATOMS: atom_id res chain seq x y z
N MET A 1 -35.79 -13.09 21.02
CA MET A 1 -34.76 -12.10 21.34
C MET A 1 -34.05 -11.72 20.05
N MET A 2 -34.21 -10.50 19.56
CA MET A 2 -33.44 -10.00 18.40
C MET A 2 -32.03 -9.68 18.86
N ALA A 3 -31.02 -10.21 18.16
CA ALA A 3 -29.65 -9.75 18.31
C ALA A 3 -29.58 -8.30 17.81
N VAL A 4 -29.48 -7.35 18.73
CA VAL A 4 -29.18 -5.97 18.38
C VAL A 4 -27.73 -5.96 17.90
N GLU A 5 -27.55 -5.87 16.60
CA GLU A 5 -26.22 -5.71 16.00
C GLU A 5 -25.71 -4.32 16.40
N GLU A 6 -24.90 -4.26 17.45
CA GLU A 6 -24.28 -3.01 17.90
C GLU A 6 -23.47 -2.42 16.74
N LYS A 7 -23.89 -1.24 16.26
CA LYS A 7 -23.12 -0.47 15.28
C LYS A 7 -21.71 -0.28 15.81
N LYS A 8 -20.71 -0.84 15.10
CA LYS A 8 -19.29 -0.68 15.43
C LYS A 8 -18.95 0.81 15.51
N SER A 9 -18.77 1.29 16.75
CA SER A 9 -18.36 2.67 16.99
C SER A 9 -17.02 2.97 16.32
N TYR A 10 -16.93 4.15 15.72
CA TYR A 10 -15.71 4.65 15.12
C TYR A 10 -14.69 4.98 16.21
N CYS A 11 -13.42 4.70 15.94
CA CYS A 11 -12.33 5.09 16.83
C CYS A 11 -12.33 6.61 16.98
N THR A 12 -12.40 7.10 18.22
CA THR A 12 -12.33 8.53 18.50
C THR A 12 -10.93 9.07 18.24
N GLN A 13 -10.81 10.40 18.16
CA GLN A 13 -9.51 11.05 17.97
C GLN A 13 -8.59 10.81 19.19
N SER A 14 -9.12 10.87 20.42
CA SER A 14 -8.38 10.54 21.64
C SER A 14 -7.85 9.10 21.61
N GLN A 15 -8.69 8.11 21.27
CA GLN A 15 -8.24 6.72 21.12
C GLN A 15 -7.16 6.56 20.05
N LYS A 16 -7.24 7.32 18.95
CA LYS A 16 -6.24 7.30 17.87
C LYS A 16 -4.90 7.86 18.36
N GLU A 17 -4.90 8.97 19.09
CA GLU A 17 -3.69 9.57 19.65
C GLU A 17 -3.04 8.66 20.70
N THR A 18 -3.83 8.10 21.61
CA THR A 18 -3.34 7.11 22.59
C THR A 18 -2.72 5.90 21.89
N LEU A 19 -3.36 5.37 20.84
CA LEU A 19 -2.81 4.27 20.05
C LEU A 19 -1.44 4.63 19.44
N ILE A 20 -1.31 5.83 18.88
CA ILE A 20 -0.06 6.28 18.27
C ILE A 20 1.04 6.40 19.32
N ASN A 21 0.72 6.97 20.48
CA ASN A 21 1.69 7.15 21.57
C ASN A 21 2.18 5.80 22.11
N LEU A 22 1.25 4.88 22.43
CA LEU A 22 1.60 3.53 22.90
C LEU A 22 2.46 2.77 21.88
N MET A 23 2.16 2.89 20.58
CA MET A 23 2.93 2.21 19.54
C MET A 23 4.32 2.83 19.32
N ARG A 24 4.54 4.09 19.71
CA ARG A 24 5.85 4.75 19.62
C ARG A 24 6.79 4.40 20.77
N GLU A 25 6.27 3.87 21.87
CA GLU A 25 7.07 3.45 23.01
C GLU A 25 8.06 2.35 22.62
N LYS A 26 9.32 2.50 23.02
CA LYS A 26 10.39 1.54 22.68
C LYS A 26 10.09 0.12 23.15
N GLU A 27 9.40 -0.02 24.28
CA GLU A 27 9.01 -1.33 24.81
C GLU A 27 8.04 -2.09 23.90
N ASN A 28 7.36 -1.37 23.00
CA ASN A 28 6.42 -1.90 22.03
C ASN A 28 7.02 -2.05 20.63
N GLU A 29 8.32 -1.78 20.43
CA GLU A 29 8.99 -2.00 19.14
C GLU A 29 8.88 -3.47 18.66
N PRO A 30 9.13 -4.49 19.50
CA PRO A 30 9.15 -5.87 19.04
C PRO A 30 7.79 -6.36 18.53
N ILE A 31 6.68 -5.84 19.11
CA ILE A 31 5.33 -6.18 18.66
C ILE A 31 4.99 -5.60 17.29
N LEU A 32 5.71 -4.55 16.87
CA LEU A 32 5.56 -3.83 15.60
C LEU A 32 6.47 -4.36 14.51
N SER A 33 7.73 -4.62 14.84
CA SER A 33 8.73 -5.12 13.89
C SER A 33 8.46 -6.58 13.52
N GLY A 34 7.79 -7.33 14.40
CA GLY A 34 7.60 -8.78 14.25
C GLY A 34 8.90 -9.57 14.42
N LYS A 35 9.99 -8.88 14.81
CA LYS A 35 11.29 -9.48 15.10
C LYS A 35 11.31 -9.85 16.56
N PHE A 36 10.95 -11.09 16.84
CA PHE A 36 10.99 -11.65 18.18
C PHE A 36 12.39 -12.17 18.50
N SER A 37 12.79 -12.06 19.76
CA SER A 37 14.08 -12.52 20.28
C SER A 37 13.86 -13.71 21.22
N ALA A 38 14.95 -14.36 21.64
CA ALA A 38 14.88 -15.39 22.69
C ALA A 38 14.25 -14.88 24.00
N THR A 39 14.39 -13.59 24.28
CA THR A 39 13.85 -12.92 25.48
C THR A 39 12.44 -12.36 25.30
N PHE A 40 11.89 -12.38 24.09
CA PHE A 40 10.57 -11.82 23.80
C PHE A 40 9.80 -12.76 22.87
N THR A 41 8.89 -13.52 23.46
CA THR A 41 8.16 -14.57 22.75
C THR A 41 6.85 -14.05 22.14
N PHE A 42 6.22 -14.89 21.32
CA PHE A 42 4.87 -14.62 20.83
C PHE A 42 3.84 -14.48 21.96
N LYS A 43 4.00 -15.21 23.07
CA LYS A 43 3.12 -15.12 24.23
C LYS A 43 3.20 -13.73 24.86
N ASP A 44 4.42 -13.20 25.01
CA ASP A 44 4.66 -11.86 25.54
C ASP A 44 4.09 -10.78 24.60
N ALA A 45 4.28 -10.95 23.29
CA ALA A 45 3.69 -10.07 22.28
C ALA A 45 2.16 -10.05 22.34
N ARG A 46 1.53 -11.20 22.56
CA ARG A 46 0.07 -11.31 22.71
C ARG A 46 -0.41 -10.60 23.96
N SER A 47 0.22 -10.85 25.12
CA SER A 47 -0.14 -10.19 26.38
C SER A 47 0.00 -8.67 26.29
N LYS A 48 1.08 -8.16 25.68
CA LYS A 48 1.25 -6.72 25.43
C LYS A 48 0.15 -6.14 24.54
N ARG A 49 -0.20 -6.82 23.44
CA ARG A 49 -1.29 -6.38 22.56
C ARG A 49 -2.65 -6.35 23.26
N GLN A 50 -2.92 -7.31 24.14
CA GLN A 50 -4.14 -7.35 24.94
C GLN A 50 -4.17 -6.21 25.97
N ASN A 51 -3.04 -5.91 26.63
CA ASN A 51 -2.93 -4.78 27.53
C ASN A 51 -3.21 -3.43 26.82
N ILE A 52 -2.58 -3.20 25.67
CA ILE A 52 -2.84 -2.02 24.82
C ILE A 52 -4.32 -1.92 24.46
N ALA A 53 -4.94 -3.04 24.05
CA ALA A 53 -6.37 -3.05 23.74
C ALA A 53 -7.23 -2.69 24.96
N SER A 54 -6.87 -3.16 26.15
CA SER A 54 -7.55 -2.81 27.40
C SER A 54 -7.48 -1.31 27.68
N ILE A 55 -6.30 -0.70 27.54
CA ILE A 55 -6.10 0.76 27.72
C ILE A 55 -6.92 1.57 26.70
N LEU A 56 -6.98 1.12 25.44
CA LEU A 56 -7.75 1.81 24.41
C LEU A 56 -9.26 1.69 24.61
N ASN A 57 -9.72 0.52 25.08
CA ASN A 57 -11.13 0.26 25.34
C ASN A 57 -11.62 0.90 26.65
N SER A 58 -10.73 1.28 27.57
CA SER A 58 -11.12 2.05 28.76
C SER A 58 -11.44 3.52 28.45
N ALA A 59 -10.96 4.03 27.31
CA ALA A 59 -11.36 5.35 26.82
C ALA A 59 -12.75 5.29 26.18
N PRO A 60 -13.58 6.34 26.33
CA PRO A 60 -14.90 6.40 25.69
C PRO A 60 -14.77 6.37 24.17
N GLY A 61 -15.56 5.52 23.51
CA GLY A 61 -15.55 5.38 22.05
C GLY A 61 -15.70 3.95 21.57
N ALA A 62 -14.78 3.52 20.72
CA ALA A 62 -14.82 2.19 20.14
C ALA A 62 -14.22 1.15 21.09
N SER A 63 -14.97 0.08 21.35
CA SER A 63 -14.43 -1.14 21.96
C SER A 63 -14.04 -2.13 20.87
N LYS A 64 -12.79 -2.58 20.87
CA LYS A 64 -12.24 -3.48 19.84
C LYS A 64 -11.31 -4.53 20.45
N ASP A 65 -11.29 -5.73 19.86
CA ASP A 65 -10.28 -6.73 20.16
C ASP A 65 -8.88 -6.26 19.71
N TRP A 66 -7.83 -6.80 20.34
CA TRP A 66 -6.43 -6.47 20.03
C TRP A 66 -6.08 -6.67 18.55
N LYS A 67 -6.70 -7.63 17.86
CA LYS A 67 -6.49 -7.84 16.41
C LYS A 67 -6.99 -6.67 15.58
N LEU A 68 -8.13 -6.10 15.96
CA LEU A 68 -8.72 -4.94 15.29
C LEU A 68 -7.92 -3.67 15.58
N TRP A 69 -7.40 -3.51 16.80
CA TRP A 69 -6.47 -2.42 17.11
C TRP A 69 -5.16 -2.53 16.33
N LYS A 70 -4.60 -3.74 16.21
CA LYS A 70 -3.44 -4.01 15.35
C LYS A 70 -3.73 -3.62 13.89
N LYS A 71 -4.87 -4.05 13.34
CA LYS A 71 -5.28 -3.69 11.97
C LYS A 71 -5.40 -2.18 11.82
N LYS A 72 -6.04 -1.50 12.78
CA LYS A 72 -6.19 -0.04 12.78
C LYS A 72 -4.84 0.66 12.73
N TRP A 73 -3.86 0.21 13.52
CA TRP A 73 -2.50 0.73 13.48
C TRP A 73 -1.84 0.52 12.11
N GLN A 74 -1.98 -0.67 11.51
CA GLN A 74 -1.47 -0.94 10.16
C GLN A 74 -2.09 -0.01 9.12
N ASP A 75 -3.40 0.23 9.18
CA ASP A 75 -4.10 1.15 8.28
C ASP A 75 -3.60 2.60 8.45
N LEU A 76 -3.35 3.04 9.68
CA LEU A 76 -2.78 4.36 9.97
C LEU A 76 -1.39 4.52 9.36
N ARG A 77 -0.52 3.52 9.55
CA ARG A 77 0.83 3.50 8.94
C ARG A 77 0.76 3.51 7.42
N PHE A 78 -0.11 2.70 6.82
CA PHE A 78 -0.29 2.63 5.38
C PHE A 78 -0.74 3.99 4.82
N LYS A 79 -1.76 4.61 5.43
CA LYS A 79 -2.27 5.92 4.99
C LYS A 79 -1.21 7.02 5.10
N ALA A 80 -0.48 7.08 6.22
CA ALA A 80 0.60 8.05 6.42
C ALA A 80 1.72 7.83 5.39
N LYS A 81 2.15 6.58 5.20
CA LYS A 81 3.17 6.20 4.22
C LYS A 81 2.73 6.56 2.79
N LYS A 82 1.51 6.21 2.41
CA LYS A 82 0.97 6.47 1.06
C LYS A 82 0.96 7.96 0.77
N LYS A 83 0.43 8.78 1.69
CA LYS A 83 0.45 10.23 1.56
C LYS A 83 1.86 10.78 1.36
N LYS A 84 2.84 10.28 2.13
CA LYS A 84 4.26 10.68 1.97
C LYS A 84 4.88 10.21 0.66
N SER A 85 4.58 8.99 0.23
CA SER A 85 5.06 8.46 -1.05
C SER A 85 4.50 9.25 -2.23
N ASP A 86 3.20 9.57 -2.21
CA ASP A 86 2.55 10.34 -3.27
C ASP A 86 3.17 11.74 -3.38
N GLN A 87 3.47 12.40 -2.24
CA GLN A 87 4.19 13.67 -2.24
C GLN A 87 5.59 13.55 -2.85
N VAL A 88 6.36 12.53 -2.46
CA VAL A 88 7.71 12.30 -3.01
C VAL A 88 7.65 12.05 -4.52
N LYS A 89 6.65 11.29 -5.00
CA LYS A 89 6.43 11.06 -6.42
C LYS A 89 6.11 12.35 -7.17
N HIS A 90 5.20 13.16 -6.64
CA HIS A 90 4.88 14.46 -7.21
C HIS A 90 6.10 15.38 -7.26
N ALA A 91 6.89 15.44 -6.19
CA ALA A 91 8.10 16.26 -6.12
C ALA A 91 9.21 15.81 -7.09
N ARG A 92 9.21 14.52 -7.48
CA ARG A 92 10.15 13.96 -8.47
C ARG A 92 9.62 14.01 -9.91
N GLY A 93 8.35 14.36 -10.10
CA GLY A 93 7.77 14.53 -11.43
C GLY A 93 8.36 15.75 -12.13
N THR A 94 8.60 15.65 -13.43
CA THR A 94 9.17 16.73 -14.26
C THR A 94 8.11 17.53 -15.03
N GLY A 95 6.84 17.16 -14.92
CA GLY A 95 5.74 17.94 -15.51
C GLY A 95 5.59 19.24 -14.75
N GLY A 96 5.86 20.39 -15.40
CA GLY A 96 6.01 21.73 -14.82
C GLY A 96 4.81 22.36 -14.11
N GLY A 97 3.97 21.56 -13.45
CA GLY A 97 2.97 22.03 -12.51
C GLY A 97 3.60 22.50 -11.19
N PRO A 98 2.85 23.31 -10.43
CA PRO A 98 3.33 23.86 -9.16
C PRO A 98 3.57 22.77 -8.10
N PRO A 99 4.50 22.99 -7.15
CA PRO A 99 4.71 22.07 -6.03
C PRO A 99 3.45 21.89 -5.17
N LEU A 100 3.22 20.68 -4.68
CA LEU A 100 2.14 20.41 -3.72
C LEU A 100 2.45 21.03 -2.35
N ASP A 101 1.68 22.04 -1.92
CA ASP A 101 1.69 22.53 -0.54
C ASP A 101 0.82 21.64 0.36
N THR A 102 1.30 20.42 0.63
CA THR A 102 0.61 19.51 1.55
C THR A 102 1.36 19.46 2.88
N LYS A 103 0.90 20.25 3.85
CA LYS A 103 1.36 20.14 5.24
C LYS A 103 0.84 18.84 5.87
N TYR A 104 1.68 18.19 6.69
CA TYR A 104 1.23 17.05 7.47
C TYR A 104 0.58 17.54 8.76
N ASP A 105 -0.53 16.92 9.10
CA ASP A 105 -1.04 16.92 10.47
C ASP A 105 0.03 16.28 11.37
N THR A 106 0.29 16.87 12.54
CA THR A 106 1.20 16.41 13.60
C THR A 106 1.07 14.90 13.83
N THR A 107 -0.16 14.39 13.79
CA THR A 107 -0.47 12.95 13.93
C THR A 107 0.26 12.08 12.90
N ASN A 108 0.29 12.50 11.63
CA ASN A 108 0.93 11.74 10.55
C ASN A 108 2.45 11.78 10.66
N GLU A 109 3.02 12.91 11.09
CA GLU A 109 4.46 13.03 11.31
C GLU A 109 4.93 12.07 12.42
N LEU A 110 4.17 11.98 13.51
CA LEU A 110 4.43 11.02 14.58
C LEU A 110 4.39 9.58 14.07
N ILE A 111 3.43 9.23 13.23
CA ILE A 111 3.38 7.89 12.61
C ILE A 111 4.57 7.67 11.68
N LEU A 112 4.91 8.65 10.84
CA LEU A 112 6.03 8.55 9.89
C LEU A 112 7.36 8.35 10.62
N SER A 113 7.55 8.92 11.82
CA SER A 113 8.74 8.68 12.66
C SER A 113 8.94 7.21 13.06
N THR A 114 7.89 6.38 13.02
CA THR A 114 7.97 4.94 13.30
C THR A 114 8.34 4.10 12.08
N ILE A 115 8.36 4.70 10.89
CA ILE A 115 8.62 4.01 9.62
C ILE A 115 10.05 4.33 9.20
N ALA A 116 10.84 3.30 8.86
CA ALA A 116 12.17 3.50 8.32
C ALA A 116 12.10 4.38 7.05
N PRO A 117 12.92 5.46 6.91
CA PRO A 117 12.86 6.37 5.77
C PRO A 117 13.02 5.66 4.42
N THR A 118 13.88 4.64 4.38
CA THR A 118 14.13 3.80 3.21
C THR A 118 12.88 3.12 2.68
N ALA A 119 11.90 2.81 3.55
CA ALA A 119 10.64 2.22 3.13
C ALA A 119 9.76 3.20 2.33
N ILE A 120 10.05 4.50 2.37
CA ILE A 120 9.33 5.57 1.69
C ILE A 120 10.09 6.03 0.44
N THR A 121 11.37 6.39 0.61
CA THR A 121 12.16 7.06 -0.45
C THR A 121 13.11 6.14 -1.21
N GLY A 122 13.32 4.91 -0.71
CA GLY A 122 14.40 4.03 -1.15
C GLY A 122 15.75 4.43 -0.54
N TYR A 123 16.80 3.73 -0.98
CA TYR A 123 18.19 4.11 -0.69
C TYR A 123 18.63 5.17 -1.71
N MET A 124 19.05 6.35 -1.23
CA MET A 124 19.42 7.46 -2.12
C MET A 124 20.86 7.35 -2.65
N ASN A 125 21.70 6.55 -1.98
CA ASN A 125 23.14 6.47 -2.27
C ASN A 125 23.55 5.14 -2.93
N VAL A 126 22.59 4.38 -3.44
CA VAL A 126 22.86 3.13 -4.16
C VAL A 126 22.72 3.43 -5.64
N ASN A 127 23.84 3.35 -6.37
CA ASN A 127 23.83 3.50 -7.82
C ASN A 127 23.08 2.31 -8.45
N GLU A 128 22.27 2.61 -9.47
CA GLU A 128 21.66 1.56 -10.29
C GLU A 128 22.73 0.83 -11.08
N THR A 129 22.51 -0.46 -11.33
CA THR A 129 23.41 -1.25 -12.18
C THR A 129 23.28 -0.75 -13.62
N PRO A 130 24.38 -0.40 -14.32
CA PRO A 130 24.30 0.00 -15.71
C PRO A 130 23.79 -1.18 -16.56
N ILE A 131 22.73 -0.94 -17.32
CA ILE A 131 22.21 -1.88 -18.31
C ILE A 131 22.67 -1.38 -19.68
N ASP A 132 23.40 -2.21 -20.41
CA ASP A 132 23.78 -1.96 -21.81
C ASP A 132 22.78 -2.67 -22.73
N PHE A 133 21.99 -1.91 -23.48
CA PHE A 133 21.08 -2.45 -24.49
C PHE A 133 21.81 -2.52 -25.82
N GLN A 134 22.34 -3.69 -26.15
CA GLN A 134 22.91 -3.97 -27.45
C GLN A 134 21.79 -4.18 -28.46
N PHE A 135 21.44 -3.12 -29.18
CA PHE A 135 20.58 -3.23 -30.34
C PHE A 135 21.46 -3.68 -31.51
N ALA A 136 21.33 -4.94 -31.92
CA ALA A 136 21.97 -5.42 -33.14
C ALA A 136 21.44 -4.59 -34.30
N SER A 137 22.35 -3.94 -35.04
CA SER A 137 22.04 -3.34 -36.34
C SER A 137 21.44 -4.45 -37.20
N ILE A 138 20.19 -4.28 -37.64
CA ILE A 138 19.71 -5.03 -38.79
C ILE A 138 20.46 -4.39 -39.96
N ASP A 139 21.46 -5.08 -40.51
CA ASP A 139 22.10 -4.65 -41.74
C ASP A 139 21.00 -4.60 -42.81
N GLU A 140 20.64 -3.39 -43.26
CA GLU A 140 19.81 -3.15 -44.43
C GLU A 140 20.56 -3.68 -45.67
N LYS A 141 20.40 -4.97 -45.95
CA LYS A 141 20.73 -5.58 -47.23
C LYS A 141 19.59 -6.46 -47.72
N ASP A 142 18.38 -5.92 -47.70
CA ASP A 142 17.33 -6.40 -48.58
C ASP A 142 16.85 -5.18 -49.38
N GLU A 143 17.21 -5.16 -50.67
CA GLU A 143 16.63 -4.22 -51.62
C GLU A 143 15.09 -4.33 -51.56
N PRO A 144 14.35 -3.22 -51.60
CA PRO A 144 12.90 -3.29 -51.77
C PRO A 144 12.62 -3.83 -53.18
N THR A 145 12.30 -5.13 -53.28
CA THR A 145 11.64 -5.65 -54.48
C THR A 145 10.29 -4.97 -54.61
N ASP A 146 10.17 -4.15 -55.65
CA ASP A 146 8.96 -3.48 -56.13
C ASP A 146 7.83 -4.51 -56.31
N MET A 147 6.91 -4.56 -55.33
CA MET A 147 5.69 -5.33 -55.41
C MET A 147 4.59 -4.39 -55.88
N ASN A 148 4.30 -4.44 -57.18
CA ASN A 148 3.17 -3.79 -57.84
C ASN A 148 1.89 -3.88 -56.99
N GLU A 149 1.26 -2.73 -56.75
CA GLU A 149 -0.08 -2.63 -56.16
C GLU A 149 -1.12 -3.23 -57.13
N GLU A 150 -1.42 -4.52 -56.98
CA GLU A 150 -2.64 -5.09 -57.55
C GLU A 150 -3.80 -4.83 -56.58
N TYR A 151 -4.60 -3.81 -56.89
CA TYR A 151 -5.87 -3.53 -56.22
C TYR A 151 -6.84 -4.69 -56.43
N VAL A 152 -6.97 -5.57 -55.44
CA VAL A 152 -8.06 -6.54 -55.38
C VAL A 152 -9.22 -5.91 -54.61
N GLN A 153 -10.27 -5.53 -55.34
CA GLN A 153 -11.56 -5.17 -54.77
C GLN A 153 -12.18 -6.41 -54.11
N GLY A 154 -12.23 -6.45 -52.78
CA GLY A 154 -12.88 -7.50 -51.99
C GLY A 154 -14.06 -6.93 -51.22
N GLU A 155 -15.27 -7.37 -51.57
CA GLU A 155 -16.55 -6.97 -51.00
C GLU A 155 -16.64 -7.21 -49.48
N ALA A 156 -17.31 -6.28 -48.80
CA ALA A 156 -17.59 -6.34 -47.37
C ALA A 156 -18.46 -7.54 -47.03
N ASN A 157 -17.93 -8.46 -46.21
CA ASN A 157 -18.75 -9.44 -45.52
C ASN A 157 -18.57 -9.30 -44.00
N GLU A 158 -19.72 -9.04 -43.40
CA GLU A 158 -20.09 -8.83 -42.01
C GLU A 158 -19.46 -9.85 -41.06
N ILE A 159 -18.69 -9.39 -40.06
CA ILE A 159 -18.30 -10.21 -38.92
C ILE A 159 -19.21 -9.83 -37.75
N VAL A 160 -20.18 -10.70 -37.50
CA VAL A 160 -21.12 -10.68 -36.38
C VAL A 160 -20.32 -10.74 -35.06
N LEU A 161 -20.58 -9.78 -34.19
CA LEU A 161 -20.06 -9.72 -32.82
C LEU A 161 -20.77 -10.77 -31.95
N ASP A 162 -20.06 -11.83 -31.60
CA ASP A 162 -20.55 -12.81 -30.62
C ASP A 162 -20.21 -12.32 -29.20
N ASP A 163 -21.14 -11.54 -28.64
CA ASP A 163 -21.24 -11.27 -27.21
C ASP A 163 -21.67 -12.56 -26.51
N HIS A 164 -20.76 -13.32 -25.90
CA HIS A 164 -21.04 -14.08 -24.66
C HIS A 164 -19.83 -14.84 -24.09
N ILE A 165 -19.76 -14.84 -22.74
CA ILE A 165 -19.02 -15.74 -21.83
C ILE A 165 -17.71 -15.18 -21.26
N TYR A 166 -17.82 -14.53 -20.09
CA TYR A 166 -17.22 -15.12 -18.89
C TYR A 166 -17.96 -14.66 -17.63
N SER A 167 -18.73 -15.58 -17.04
CA SER A 167 -19.20 -15.48 -15.65
C SER A 167 -19.22 -16.87 -15.04
N LYS A 168 -18.96 -16.89 -13.74
CA LYS A 168 -18.93 -17.98 -12.75
C LYS A 168 -17.53 -18.52 -12.49
N GLU A 169 -16.91 -18.21 -11.35
CA GLU A 169 -17.24 -18.53 -9.96
C GLU A 169 -16.87 -19.96 -9.53
N ASN A 170 -16.17 -20.01 -8.40
CA ASN A 170 -16.18 -21.03 -7.34
C ASN A 170 -15.63 -22.44 -7.63
N ILE A 171 -14.45 -22.71 -7.07
CA ILE A 171 -14.03 -24.05 -6.64
C ILE A 171 -13.34 -23.95 -5.28
N VAL A 172 -14.05 -24.36 -4.22
CA VAL A 172 -13.57 -25.03 -2.99
C VAL A 172 -14.75 -25.94 -2.57
N PRO A 173 -14.57 -27.22 -2.23
CA PRO A 173 -13.78 -27.67 -1.07
C PRO A 173 -12.40 -28.26 -1.39
#